data_AF-T1WUC6-F1
#
_entry.id   AF-T1WUC6-F1
#
_cell.length_a   1.000
_cell.length_b   1.000
_cell.length_c   1.000
_cell.angle_alpha   90.00
_cell.angle_beta   90.00
_cell.angle_gamma   90.00
#
_symmetry.space_group_name_H-M   'P 1'
#
loop_
_entity.id
_entity.type
_entity.pdbx_description
1 polymer ?
#
loop_
_entity_poly.entity_id
_entity_poly.type
_entity_poly.pdbx_seq_one_letter_code
_entity_poly.pdbx_strand_id
1 'polypeptide(L)'
;WLLPNWFPFHPGRLWCHCRMVYLPMGYLYGSRFVYSQAETDPLIEELRNELYCEPYDSIEWDRTRHLVASMDNYSPIPTFMKFAQNCLSFYENWKIFRPFRDAIRKAGLDFCLEYMRAEDLQTNYIDIGPVNKALNMVSAFHHANNDINDPAVRSHMMRVPDYLWVAEDGMKMQGYNGSQC
;
A
#
# COMPACT_ATOMS: atom_id res chain seq x y z
N TRP A 1 -3.38 -1.68 -12.98
CA TRP A 1 -2.74 -0.55 -13.69
C TRP A 1 -2.63 -0.78 -15.19
N LEU A 2 -2.27 -1.98 -15.65
CA LEU A 2 -2.17 -2.32 -17.09
C LEU A 2 -3.51 -2.54 -17.82
N LEU A 3 -4.65 -2.16 -17.24
CA LEU A 3 -5.94 -2.37 -17.93
C LEU A 3 -6.03 -1.41 -19.12
N PRO A 4 -6.73 -1.76 -20.21
CA PRO A 4 -6.95 -0.82 -21.30
C PRO A 4 -7.72 0.42 -20.83
N ASN A 5 -7.40 1.56 -21.41
CA ASN A 5 -8.05 2.83 -21.09
C ASN A 5 -9.56 2.85 -21.37
N TRP A 6 -10.15 1.90 -22.10
CA TRP A 6 -11.62 1.83 -22.28
C TRP A 6 -12.32 1.02 -21.17
N PHE A 7 -11.58 0.30 -20.33
CA PHE A 7 -12.16 -0.54 -19.29
C PHE A 7 -12.83 0.34 -18.21
N PRO A 8 -14.07 0.02 -17.78
CA PRO A 8 -14.86 0.90 -16.90
C PRO A 8 -14.20 1.14 -15.54
N PHE A 9 -13.50 0.13 -15.01
CA PHE A 9 -12.80 0.20 -13.72
C PHE A 9 -11.30 0.51 -13.86
N HIS A 10 -10.89 1.13 -14.97
CA HIS A 10 -9.50 1.55 -15.14
C HIS A 10 -9.08 2.54 -14.04
N PRO A 11 -7.93 2.37 -13.37
CA PRO A 11 -7.50 3.23 -12.26
C PRO A 11 -7.47 4.73 -12.59
N GLY A 12 -7.20 5.09 -13.85
CA GLY A 12 -7.24 6.49 -14.31
C GLY A 12 -8.61 7.16 -14.22
N ARG A 13 -9.71 6.40 -14.08
CA ARG A 13 -11.07 6.91 -13.85
C ARG A 13 -11.46 6.99 -12.37
N LEU A 14 -10.66 6.41 -11.49
CA LEU A 14 -10.91 6.47 -10.06
C LEU A 14 -10.54 7.86 -9.53
N TRP A 15 -11.18 8.25 -8.43
CA TRP A 15 -10.86 9.46 -7.69
C TRP A 15 -9.36 9.52 -7.37
N CYS A 16 -8.75 10.71 -7.47
CA CYS A 16 -7.31 10.89 -7.34
C CYS A 16 -6.76 10.32 -6.02
N HIS A 17 -7.34 10.66 -4.88
CA HIS A 17 -6.90 10.13 -3.59
C HIS A 17 -6.97 8.60 -3.53
N CYS A 18 -8.07 8.01 -4.01
CA CYS A 18 -8.22 6.57 -4.06
C CYS A 18 -7.11 5.91 -4.90
N ARG A 19 -6.92 6.35 -6.15
CA ARG A 19 -5.92 5.74 -7.03
C ARG A 19 -4.48 5.97 -6.55
N MET A 20 -4.16 7.14 -5.99
CA MET A 20 -2.80 7.43 -5.51
C MET A 20 -2.45 6.67 -4.24
N VAL A 21 -3.44 6.26 -3.43
CA VAL A 21 -3.20 5.35 -2.29
C VAL A 21 -3.11 3.89 -2.74
N TYR A 22 -4.01 3.43 -3.63
CA TYR A 22 -3.99 2.05 -4.11
C TYR A 22 -2.79 1.74 -5.04
N LEU A 23 -2.13 2.77 -5.59
CA LEU A 23 -0.95 2.62 -6.44
C LEU A 23 0.24 1.98 -5.69
N PRO A 24 0.79 2.59 -4.64
CA PRO A 24 1.87 2.01 -3.86
C PRO A 24 1.39 0.78 -3.07
N MET A 25 0.15 0.72 -2.60
CA MET A 25 -0.39 -0.51 -1.99
C MET A 25 -0.34 -1.70 -2.95
N GLY A 26 -0.74 -1.48 -4.21
CA GLY A 26 -0.68 -2.49 -5.26
C GLY A 26 0.75 -2.91 -5.59
N TYR A 27 1.70 -1.97 -5.58
CA TYR A 27 3.12 -2.26 -5.75
C TYR A 27 3.66 -3.13 -4.61
N LEU A 28 3.51 -2.71 -3.35
CA LEU A 28 4.01 -3.42 -2.18
C LEU A 28 3.36 -4.80 -2.03
N TYR A 29 2.05 -4.90 -2.29
CA TYR A 29 1.38 -6.19 -2.35
C TYR A 29 1.99 -7.05 -3.46
N GLY A 30 2.06 -6.54 -4.69
CA GLY A 30 2.58 -7.30 -5.83
C GLY A 30 4.04 -7.73 -5.69
N SER A 31 4.89 -6.92 -5.04
CA SER A 31 6.28 -7.28 -4.75
C SER A 31 6.44 -8.23 -3.57
N ARG A 32 5.37 -8.48 -2.79
CA ARG A 32 5.40 -9.24 -1.54
C ARG A 32 6.43 -8.64 -0.57
N PHE A 33 6.46 -7.31 -0.48
CA PHE A 33 7.38 -6.63 0.43
C PHE A 33 7.13 -7.06 1.88
N VAL A 34 8.20 -7.53 2.52
CA VAL A 34 8.23 -7.90 3.94
C VAL A 34 9.53 -7.36 4.52
N TYR A 35 9.45 -6.80 5.73
CA TYR A 35 10.63 -6.39 6.48
C TYR A 35 11.55 -7.60 6.71
N SER A 36 12.84 -7.45 6.41
CA SER A 36 13.80 -8.57 6.34
C SER A 36 13.99 -9.32 7.65
N GLN A 37 13.77 -8.67 8.80
CA GLN A 37 13.93 -9.26 10.12
C GLN A 37 12.57 -9.60 10.77
N ALA A 38 11.48 -9.66 10.00
CA ALA A 38 10.13 -9.85 10.54
C ALA A 38 9.97 -11.10 11.41
N GLU A 39 10.74 -12.16 11.16
CA GLU A 39 10.68 -13.42 11.94
C GLU A 39 11.61 -13.44 13.16
N THR A 40 12.51 -12.47 13.29
CA THR A 40 13.53 -12.43 14.35
C THR A 40 13.47 -11.18 15.21
N ASP A 41 12.66 -10.19 14.83
CA ASP A 41 12.51 -8.94 15.55
C ASP A 41 11.61 -9.14 16.78
N PRO A 42 12.11 -8.93 18.02
CA PRO A 42 11.33 -9.13 19.24
C PRO A 42 10.06 -8.28 19.29
N LEU A 43 10.09 -7.06 18.72
CA LEU A 43 8.91 -6.20 18.70
C LEU A 43 7.80 -6.80 17.82
N ILE A 44 8.16 -7.45 16.72
CA ILE A 44 7.18 -8.11 15.85
C ILE A 44 6.60 -9.34 16.52
N GLU A 45 7.40 -10.10 17.27
CA GLU A 45 6.92 -11.21 18.10
C GLU A 45 5.93 -10.72 19.16
N GLU A 46 6.25 -9.66 19.89
CA GLU A 46 5.35 -9.04 20.88
C GLU A 46 4.03 -8.59 20.23
N LEU A 47 4.09 -7.88 19.10
CA LEU A 47 2.90 -7.44 18.37
C LEU A 47 2.02 -8.63 17.90
N ARG A 48 2.63 -9.74 17.48
CA ARG A 48 1.89 -10.97 17.10
C ARG A 48 1.18 -11.60 18.29
N ASN A 49 1.70 -11.45 19.50
CA ASN A 49 1.09 -11.95 20.72
C ASN A 49 0.01 -11.00 21.28
N GLU A 50 0.15 -9.69 21.08
CA GLU A 50 -0.75 -8.68 21.65
C GLU A 50 -1.97 -8.34 20.78
N LEU A 51 -1.81 -8.33 19.45
CA LEU A 51 -2.84 -7.80 18.54
C LEU A 51 -3.97 -8.78 18.23
N TYR A 52 -3.79 -10.09 18.46
CA TYR A 52 -4.73 -11.13 18.06
C TYR A 52 -5.31 -11.85 19.27
N CYS A 53 -6.60 -12.18 19.20
CA CYS A 53 -7.29 -12.91 20.28
C CYS A 53 -7.02 -14.42 20.28
N GLU A 54 -6.35 -14.93 19.25
CA GLU A 54 -6.00 -16.33 19.06
C GLU A 54 -4.50 -16.45 18.76
N PRO A 55 -3.84 -17.59 19.02
CA PRO A 55 -2.43 -17.77 18.72
C PRO A 55 -2.14 -17.46 17.24
N TYR A 56 -1.13 -16.62 16.99
CA TYR A 56 -0.83 -16.10 15.65
C TYR A 56 -0.73 -17.19 14.57
N ASP A 57 -0.04 -18.29 14.88
CA ASP A 57 0.17 -19.42 13.96
C ASP A 57 -1.08 -20.25 13.68
N SER A 58 -2.14 -20.08 14.47
CA SER A 58 -3.41 -20.78 14.30
C SER A 58 -4.41 -20.04 13.41
N ILE A 59 -4.12 -18.78 13.05
CA ILE A 59 -5.04 -17.92 12.31
C ILE A 59 -5.16 -18.38 10.85
N GLU A 60 -6.39 -18.72 10.42
CA GLU A 60 -6.69 -19.02 9.03
C GLU A 60 -6.83 -17.74 8.18
N TRP A 61 -5.71 -17.15 7.74
CA TRP A 61 -5.67 -15.88 7.00
C TRP A 61 -6.57 -15.82 5.76
N ASP A 62 -6.79 -16.94 5.06
CA ASP A 62 -7.66 -16.96 3.89
C ASP A 62 -9.13 -16.67 4.24
N ARG A 63 -9.57 -17.02 5.46
CA ARG A 63 -10.92 -16.75 5.97
C ARG A 63 -11.09 -15.31 6.48
N THR A 64 -10.00 -14.61 6.78
CA THR A 64 -10.07 -13.26 7.37
C THR A 64 -10.24 -12.14 6.34
N ARG A 65 -10.07 -12.42 5.04
CA ARG A 65 -10.10 -11.40 3.95
C ARG A 65 -11.35 -10.53 3.88
N HIS A 66 -12.49 -11.03 4.37
CA HIS A 66 -13.76 -10.30 4.40
C HIS A 66 -14.25 -9.99 5.81
N LEU A 67 -13.42 -10.27 6.84
CA LEU A 67 -13.75 -9.99 8.23
C LEU A 67 -13.46 -8.51 8.53
N VAL A 68 -14.52 -7.80 8.88
CA VAL A 68 -14.49 -6.41 9.33
C VAL A 68 -15.42 -6.32 10.54
N ALA A 69 -14.98 -5.67 11.62
CA ALA A 69 -15.82 -5.44 12.79
C ALA A 69 -17.10 -4.71 12.38
N SER A 70 -18.25 -5.20 12.84
CA SER A 70 -19.56 -4.66 12.43
C SER A 70 -19.75 -3.19 12.86
N MET A 71 -19.14 -2.80 13.98
CA MET A 71 -19.18 -1.44 14.51
C MET A 71 -18.44 -0.43 13.62
N ASP A 72 -17.34 -0.85 12.96
CA ASP A 72 -16.49 0.02 12.15
C ASP A 72 -16.81 -0.07 10.64
N ASN A 73 -17.78 -0.90 10.25
CA ASN A 73 -18.11 -1.16 8.85
C ASN A 73 -19.06 -0.09 8.26
N TYR A 74 -18.54 1.13 8.06
CA TYR A 74 -19.30 2.25 7.50
C TYR A 74 -19.84 1.99 6.08
N SER A 75 -19.10 1.25 5.25
CA SER A 75 -19.47 0.94 3.86
C SER A 75 -19.34 -0.56 3.57
N PRO A 76 -20.40 -1.35 3.84
CA PRO A 76 -20.37 -2.79 3.66
C PRO A 76 -20.04 -3.20 2.22
N ILE A 77 -19.15 -4.18 2.07
CA ILE A 77 -18.73 -4.69 0.75
C ILE A 77 -19.92 -5.40 0.07
N PRO A 78 -20.38 -4.93 -1.10
CA PRO A 78 -21.49 -5.56 -1.82
C PRO A 78 -21.15 -7.00 -2.22
N THR A 79 -22.16 -7.87 -2.31
CA THR A 79 -21.99 -9.30 -2.66
C THR A 79 -21.22 -9.50 -3.97
N PHE A 80 -21.51 -8.69 -4.99
CA PHE A 80 -20.80 -8.72 -6.26
C PHE A 80 -19.31 -8.39 -6.12
N MET A 81 -18.95 -7.42 -5.27
CA MET A 81 -17.54 -7.09 -5.01
C MET A 81 -16.83 -8.21 -4.25
N LYS A 82 -17.49 -8.84 -3.27
CA LYS A 82 -16.94 -10.04 -2.59
C LYS A 82 -16.65 -11.17 -3.58
N PHE A 83 -17.59 -11.41 -4.51
CA PHE A 83 -17.39 -12.39 -5.57
C PHE A 83 -16.20 -12.04 -6.47
N ALA A 84 -16.12 -10.79 -6.96
CA ALA A 84 -15.00 -10.33 -7.79
C ALA A 84 -13.64 -10.45 -7.06
N GLN A 85 -13.56 -10.05 -5.79
CA GLN A 85 -12.35 -10.19 -4.97
C GLN A 85 -11.95 -11.66 -4.75
N ASN A 86 -12.92 -12.57 -4.61
CA ASN A 86 -12.64 -14.01 -4.50
C ASN A 86 -12.11 -14.58 -5.82
N CYS A 87 -12.64 -14.17 -6.97
CA CYS A 87 -12.09 -14.52 -8.27
C CYS A 87 -10.64 -14.01 -8.45
N LEU A 88 -10.36 -12.77 -8.02
CA LEU A 88 -9.02 -12.18 -8.07
C LEU A 88 -8.04 -12.92 -7.14
N SER A 89 -8.48 -13.33 -5.95
CA SER A 89 -7.66 -14.14 -5.05
C SER A 89 -7.39 -15.54 -5.60
N PHE A 90 -8.37 -16.15 -6.28
CA PHE A 90 -8.14 -17.40 -6.99
C PHE A 90 -7.08 -17.21 -8.09
N TYR A 91 -7.23 -16.19 -8.94
CA TYR A 91 -6.22 -15.84 -9.95
C TYR A 91 -4.83 -15.63 -9.33
N GLU A 92 -4.76 -14.93 -8.20
CA GLU A 92 -3.52 -14.67 -7.48
C GLU A 92 -2.87 -15.97 -6.99
N ASN A 93 -3.63 -16.96 -6.54
CA ASN A 93 -3.12 -18.22 -6.01
C ASN A 93 -2.99 -19.33 -7.06
N TRP A 94 -3.45 -19.11 -8.29
CA TRP A 94 -3.52 -20.16 -9.30
C TRP A 94 -2.14 -20.53 -9.88
N LYS A 95 -1.65 -21.72 -9.53
CA LYS A 95 -0.32 -22.20 -9.95
C LYS A 95 -0.17 -22.43 -11.46
N ILE A 96 -1.26 -22.77 -12.16
CA ILE A 96 -1.24 -23.11 -13.60
C ILE A 96 -0.83 -21.91 -14.45
N PHE A 97 -1.30 -20.71 -14.10
CA PHE A 97 -1.01 -19.47 -14.83
C PHE A 97 0.21 -18.72 -14.31
N ARG A 98 1.01 -19.32 -13.42
CA ARG A 98 2.12 -18.65 -12.73
C ARG A 98 3.08 -17.91 -13.68
N PRO A 99 3.64 -18.52 -14.76
CA PRO A 99 4.61 -17.83 -15.61
C PRO A 99 4.04 -16.58 -16.28
N PHE A 100 2.81 -16.68 -16.80
CA PHE A 100 2.12 -15.58 -17.45
C PHE A 100 1.74 -14.48 -16.44
N ARG A 101 1.20 -14.87 -15.29
CA ARG A 101 0.86 -13.98 -14.18
C ARG A 101 2.10 -13.22 -13.70
N ASP A 102 3.24 -13.88 -13.54
CA ASP A 102 4.46 -13.26 -13.04
C ASP A 102 5.05 -12.27 -14.05
N ALA A 103 4.95 -12.56 -15.36
CA ALA A 103 5.32 -11.60 -16.41
C ALA A 103 4.41 -10.35 -16.38
N ILE A 104 3.09 -10.53 -16.29
CA ILE A 104 2.14 -9.41 -16.17
C ILE A 104 2.36 -8.62 -14.88
N ARG A 105 2.61 -9.32 -13.77
CA ARG A 105 2.89 -8.70 -12.48
C ARG A 105 4.13 -7.83 -12.58
N LYS A 106 5.22 -8.33 -13.16
CA LYS A 106 6.43 -7.54 -13.36
C LYS A 106 6.14 -6.27 -14.14
N ALA A 107 5.49 -6.38 -15.30
CA ALA A 107 5.11 -5.21 -16.10
C ALA A 107 4.20 -4.23 -15.32
N GLY A 108 3.31 -4.75 -14.47
CA GLY A 108 2.44 -3.94 -13.62
C GLY A 108 3.21 -3.22 -12.51
N LEU A 109 4.19 -3.88 -11.90
CA LEU A 109 5.07 -3.30 -10.88
C LEU A 109 5.97 -2.22 -11.48
N ASP A 110 6.54 -2.47 -12.66
CA ASP A 110 7.36 -1.50 -13.40
C ASP A 110 6.54 -0.23 -13.72
N PHE A 111 5.31 -0.39 -14.20
CA PHE A 111 4.38 0.73 -14.41
C PHE A 111 4.06 1.47 -13.10
N CYS A 112 3.76 0.75 -12.02
CA CYS A 112 3.46 1.39 -10.74
C CYS A 112 4.63 2.26 -10.26
N LEU A 113 5.84 1.72 -10.35
CA LEU A 113 7.06 2.42 -9.96
C LEU A 113 7.29 3.68 -10.80
N GLU A 114 7.13 3.58 -12.12
CA GLU A 114 7.26 4.74 -13.01
C GLU A 114 6.22 5.82 -12.68
N TYR A 115 4.97 5.43 -12.41
CA TYR A 115 3.91 6.35 -12.05
C TYR A 115 4.19 7.04 -10.69
N MET A 116 4.59 6.27 -9.67
CA MET A 116 4.96 6.83 -8.36
C MET A 116 6.13 7.81 -8.50
N ARG A 117 7.17 7.45 -9.27
CA ARG A 117 8.30 8.35 -9.54
C ARG A 117 7.86 9.65 -10.21
N ALA A 118 6.88 9.60 -11.11
CA ALA A 118 6.34 10.80 -11.74
C ALA A 118 5.59 11.68 -10.74
N GLU A 119 4.82 11.10 -9.82
CA GLU A 119 4.18 11.83 -8.71
C GLU A 119 5.22 12.47 -7.79
N ASP A 120 6.21 11.68 -7.35
CA ASP A 120 7.28 12.13 -6.45
C ASP A 120 8.01 13.34 -7.03
N LEU A 121 8.37 13.29 -8.32
CA LEU A 121 9.07 14.40 -8.99
C LEU A 121 8.17 15.64 -9.17
N GLN A 122 6.89 15.44 -9.51
CA GLN A 122 5.95 16.54 -9.76
C GLN A 122 5.54 17.27 -8.48
N THR A 123 5.49 16.56 -7.35
CA THR A 123 5.08 17.09 -6.04
C THR A 123 6.26 17.43 -5.14
N ASN A 124 7.50 17.25 -5.64
CA ASN A 124 8.72 17.40 -4.85
C ASN A 124 8.71 16.53 -3.59
N TYR A 125 8.27 15.28 -3.74
CA TYR A 125 8.23 14.21 -2.74
C TYR A 125 7.26 14.47 -1.57
N ILE A 126 6.30 15.41 -1.74
CA ILE A 126 5.23 15.66 -0.77
C ILE A 126 4.04 14.74 -1.04
N ASP A 127 3.80 14.41 -2.31
CA ASP A 127 2.66 13.65 -2.82
C ASP A 127 1.29 14.30 -2.49
N ILE A 128 0.18 13.70 -2.95
CA ILE A 128 -1.16 14.30 -2.74
C ILE A 128 -1.62 14.33 -1.26
N GLY A 129 -1.03 13.53 -0.38
CA GLY A 129 -1.46 13.40 1.01
C GLY A 129 -0.57 12.46 1.83
N PRO A 130 -0.83 12.33 3.14
CA PRO A 130 0.05 11.64 4.07
C PRO A 130 0.14 10.13 3.82
N VAL A 131 -0.98 9.52 3.42
CA VAL A 131 -1.08 8.06 3.26
C VAL A 131 -0.29 7.58 2.06
N ASN A 132 -0.53 8.16 0.88
CA ASN A 132 0.25 7.82 -0.30
C ASN A 132 1.71 8.28 -0.16
N LYS A 133 1.99 9.41 0.52
CA LYS A 133 3.37 9.80 0.85
C LYS A 133 4.12 8.73 1.63
N ALA A 134 3.52 8.18 2.67
CA ALA A 134 4.16 7.14 3.48
C ALA A 134 4.42 5.88 2.65
N LEU A 135 3.46 5.49 1.82
CA LEU A 135 3.56 4.28 1.00
C LEU A 135 4.50 4.43 -0.20
N ASN A 136 4.55 5.61 -0.86
CA ASN A 136 5.52 5.93 -1.90
C ASN A 136 6.94 5.90 -1.34
N MET A 137 7.16 6.47 -0.15
CA MET A 137 8.45 6.41 0.54
C MET A 137 8.90 4.97 0.83
N VAL A 138 8.02 4.11 1.35
CA VAL A 138 8.33 2.68 1.56
C VAL A 138 8.58 1.96 0.22
N SER A 139 7.82 2.30 -0.82
CA SER A 139 8.00 1.73 -2.16
C SER A 139 9.34 2.12 -2.79
N ALA A 140 9.76 3.37 -2.61
CA ALA A 140 11.07 3.87 -3.03
C ALA A 140 12.19 3.18 -2.26
N PHE A 141 12.04 3.01 -0.93
CA PHE A 141 13.01 2.29 -0.10
C PHE A 141 13.17 0.82 -0.53
N HIS A 142 12.06 0.14 -0.79
CA HIS A 142 12.08 -1.22 -1.33
C HIS A 142 12.76 -1.27 -2.70
N HIS A 143 12.45 -0.32 -3.60
CA HIS A 143 13.08 -0.26 -4.93
C HIS A 143 14.59 0.00 -4.86
N ALA A 144 15.03 0.80 -3.90
CA ALA A 144 16.43 1.09 -3.63
C ALA A 144 17.18 -0.07 -2.94
N ASN A 145 16.60 -1.27 -2.88
CA ASN A 145 17.15 -2.44 -2.17
C ASN A 145 17.49 -2.12 -0.70
N ASN A 146 16.62 -1.37 -0.03
CA ASN A 146 16.78 -0.92 1.35
C ASN A 146 17.97 0.04 1.58
N ASP A 147 18.47 0.72 0.53
CA ASP A 147 19.49 1.75 0.68
C ASP A 147 18.89 3.10 1.08
N ILE A 148 19.17 3.52 2.32
CA ILE A 148 18.77 4.83 2.84
C ILE A 148 19.49 6.01 2.19
N ASN A 149 20.59 5.76 1.48
CA ASN A 149 21.38 6.81 0.82
C ASN A 149 20.88 7.11 -0.59
N ASP A 150 19.95 6.30 -1.12
CA ASP A 150 19.35 6.55 -2.42
C ASP A 150 18.71 7.96 -2.46
N PRO A 151 18.97 8.76 -3.51
CA PRO A 151 18.49 10.13 -3.58
C PRO A 151 16.96 10.27 -3.42
N ALA A 152 16.18 9.34 -3.99
CA ALA A 152 14.72 9.41 -3.91
C ALA A 152 14.25 9.11 -2.48
N VAL A 153 14.86 8.13 -1.82
CA VAL A 153 14.58 7.80 -0.41
C VAL A 153 14.90 9.00 0.49
N ARG A 154 16.08 9.61 0.30
CA ARG A 154 16.48 10.81 1.05
C ARG A 154 15.53 11.97 0.83
N SER A 155 15.11 12.23 -0.41
CA SER A 155 14.14 13.28 -0.71
C SER A 155 12.79 13.03 -0.02
N HIS A 156 12.30 11.80 -0.01
CA HIS A 156 11.09 11.41 0.74
C HIS A 156 11.23 11.62 2.25
N MET A 157 12.37 11.25 2.83
CA MET A 157 12.65 11.42 4.26
C MET A 157 12.66 12.90 4.66
N MET A 158 13.26 13.76 3.83
CA MET A 158 13.30 15.21 4.06
C MET A 158 11.91 15.87 4.07
N ARG A 159 10.91 15.22 3.48
CA ARG A 159 9.52 15.68 3.40
C ARG A 159 8.60 15.15 4.50
N VAL A 160 9.08 14.26 5.36
CA VAL A 160 8.29 13.76 6.50
C VAL A 160 7.85 14.90 7.44
N PRO A 161 8.72 15.87 7.81
CA PRO A 161 8.33 16.97 8.70
C PRO A 161 7.22 17.86 8.15
N ASP A 162 7.05 17.96 6.83
CA ASP A 162 5.97 18.76 6.21
C ASP A 162 4.56 18.28 6.63
N TYR A 163 4.44 17.03 7.08
CA TYR A 163 3.20 16.44 7.56
C TYR A 163 3.09 16.41 9.09
N LEU A 164 4.11 16.80 9.85
CA LEU A 164 4.08 16.71 11.32
C LEU A 164 3.72 18.04 11.95
N TRP A 165 2.73 18.04 12.83
CA TRP A 165 2.25 19.22 13.55
C TRP A 165 2.19 18.98 15.04
N VAL A 166 2.67 19.93 15.84
CA VAL A 166 2.56 19.90 17.30
C VAL A 166 1.36 20.73 17.73
N ALA A 167 0.35 20.06 18.30
CA ALA A 167 -0.83 20.66 18.89
C ALA A 167 -0.78 20.54 20.43
N GLU A 168 -1.81 21.06 21.10
CA GLU A 168 -1.96 21.03 22.55
C GLU A 168 -1.98 19.62 23.16
N ASP A 169 -2.37 18.62 22.37
CA ASP A 169 -2.43 17.20 22.72
C ASP A 169 -1.21 16.40 22.21
N GLY A 170 -0.19 17.08 21.66
CA GLY A 170 1.05 16.47 21.19
C GLY A 170 1.24 16.51 19.68
N MET A 171 2.21 15.75 19.18
CA MET A 171 2.57 15.70 17.76
C MET A 171 1.64 14.75 16.99
N LYS A 172 1.12 15.19 15.85
CA LYS A 172 0.26 14.42 14.95
C LYS A 172 0.65 14.59 13.49
N MET A 173 0.20 13.64 12.66
CA MET A 173 0.33 13.73 11.20
C MET A 173 -0.90 14.44 10.62
N GLN A 174 -0.66 15.46 9.80
CA GLN A 174 -1.67 16.27 9.14
C GLN A 174 -2.33 15.53 7.97
N GLY A 175 -3.58 15.85 7.66
CA GLY A 175 -4.33 15.25 6.53
C GLY A 175 -3.83 15.65 5.14
N TYR A 176 -3.05 16.74 5.07
CA TYR A 176 -2.31 17.26 3.93
C TYR A 176 -1.03 17.91 4.49
N ASN A 177 -0.14 18.45 3.65
CA ASN A 177 1.00 19.27 4.11
C ASN A 177 0.58 20.60 4.78
N GLY A 178 -0.73 20.86 4.85
CA GLY A 178 -1.38 21.92 5.61
C GLY A 178 -2.61 22.46 4.87
N SER A 179 -3.18 23.54 5.37
CA SER A 179 -4.33 24.24 4.77
C SER A 179 -4.02 25.72 4.53
N GLN A 180 -2.80 26.03 4.09
CA GLN A 180 -2.27 27.39 3.99
C GLN A 180 -2.80 28.17 2.76
N CYS A 181 -3.37 27.48 1.78
CA CYS A 181 -3.88 28.07 0.52
C CYS A 181 -5.36 28.44 0.60
#